data_AF-A0A538LLN0-F1
#
_entry.id   AF-A0A538LLN0-F1
#
_cell.length_a   1.000
_cell.length_b   1.000
_cell.length_c   1.000
_cell.angle_alpha   90.00
_cell.angle_beta   90.00
_cell.angle_gamma   90.00
#
_symmetry.space_group_name_H-M   'P 1'
#
loop_
_entity.id
_entity.type
_entity.pdbx_description
1 polymer ?
#
loop_
_entity_poly.entity_id
_entity_poly.type
_entity_poly.pdbx_seq_one_letter_code
_entity_poly.pdbx_strand_id
1 'polypeptide(L)'
;MRWGRSRTTATSSAAASVWSSSPRWGVWTVGAARGGRRWDKPLALWAGAGLAGALVHYVMWPWRRTRLGVPALTTAEGLSPAQLPPYNGILWAWSATSALALALEVPRGARRWALAGLLTMPLLRLSARHHFDWIRQQAATDPAWWNRAFRG
;
A
#
# COMPACT_ATOMS: atom_id res chain seq x y z
N MET A 1 19.21 23.89 35.55
CA MET A 1 17.91 24.09 34.86
C MET A 1 17.93 23.33 33.54
N ARG A 2 17.15 22.25 33.42
CA ARG A 2 17.18 21.32 32.27
C ARG A 2 15.87 21.47 31.51
N TRP A 3 15.90 22.15 30.37
CA TRP A 3 14.72 22.30 29.51
C TRP A 3 14.32 20.95 28.91
N GLY A 4 13.26 20.36 29.46
CA GLY A 4 12.58 19.21 28.90
C GLY A 4 11.84 19.62 27.65
N ARG A 5 12.38 19.22 26.49
CA ARG A 5 11.70 19.38 25.20
C ARG A 5 10.57 18.34 25.14
N SER A 6 9.37 18.75 25.50
CA SER A 6 8.13 18.01 25.24
C SER A 6 8.03 17.79 23.73
N ARG A 7 8.24 16.54 23.28
CA ARG A 7 7.84 16.15 21.93
C ARG A 7 6.33 16.18 21.92
N THR A 8 5.79 17.20 21.27
CA THR A 8 4.41 17.27 20.83
C THR A 8 4.00 15.92 20.26
N THR A 9 2.95 15.36 20.85
CA THR A 9 2.21 14.21 20.38
C THR A 9 1.56 14.57 19.04
N ALA A 10 2.33 14.51 17.96
CA ALA A 10 1.79 14.56 16.62
C ALA A 10 1.05 13.25 16.39
N THR A 11 -0.28 13.35 16.31
CA THR A 11 -1.23 12.31 15.96
C THR A 11 -0.80 11.62 14.67
N SER A 12 -0.23 10.43 14.79
CA SER A 12 0.23 9.53 13.73
C SER A 12 -0.98 8.84 13.09
N SER A 13 -1.70 9.55 12.21
CA SER A 13 -2.91 9.04 11.54
C SER A 13 -2.74 8.81 10.03
N ALA A 14 -1.70 9.34 9.39
CA ALA A 14 -1.55 9.29 7.93
C ALA A 14 -1.14 7.90 7.40
N ALA A 15 -0.31 7.15 8.15
CA ALA A 15 0.12 5.81 7.76
C ALA A 15 -1.02 4.76 7.81
N ALA A 16 -2.07 5.01 8.61
CA ALA A 16 -3.15 4.05 8.85
C ALA A 16 -4.45 4.34 8.07
N SER A 17 -4.59 5.52 7.46
CA SER A 17 -5.89 6.01 6.95
C SER A 17 -6.31 5.46 5.58
N VAL A 18 -5.40 4.88 4.79
CA VAL A 18 -5.74 4.40 3.43
C VAL A 18 -6.30 2.96 3.43
N TRP A 19 -6.14 2.18 4.50
CA TRP A 19 -6.45 0.73 4.52
C TRP A 19 -7.35 0.30 5.69
N SER A 20 -8.41 1.06 5.97
CA SER A 20 -9.34 0.85 7.08
C SER A 20 -10.26 -0.38 6.96
N SER A 21 -10.18 -1.15 5.88
CA SER A 21 -11.25 -2.07 5.49
C SER A 21 -11.18 -3.49 6.07
N SER A 22 -10.25 -3.82 6.98
CA SER A 22 -10.24 -5.16 7.60
C SER A 22 -10.15 -5.16 9.14
N PRO A 23 -10.84 -6.08 9.84
CA PRO A 23 -10.92 -6.09 11.31
C PRO A 23 -9.58 -6.28 12.04
N ARG A 24 -8.56 -6.83 11.39
CA ARG A 24 -7.20 -7.00 11.96
C ARG A 24 -6.41 -5.69 12.06
N TRP A 25 -6.91 -4.57 11.51
CA TRP A 25 -6.16 -3.31 11.40
C TRP A 25 -6.35 -2.32 12.54
N GLY A 26 -7.40 -2.46 13.36
CA GLY A 26 -7.58 -1.63 14.55
C GLY A 26 -6.38 -1.68 15.52
N VAL A 27 -5.65 -2.79 15.55
CA VAL A 27 -4.42 -2.95 16.33
C VAL A 27 -3.30 -2.03 15.84
N TRP A 28 -3.21 -1.76 14.54
CA TRP A 28 -2.17 -0.91 13.95
C TRP A 28 -2.51 0.57 14.08
N THR A 29 -3.79 0.96 13.92
CA THR A 29 -4.27 2.31 14.23
C THR A 29 -4.07 2.64 15.71
N VAL A 30 -4.40 1.69 16.59
CA VAL A 30 -4.19 1.82 18.03
C VAL A 30 -2.70 1.75 18.40
N GLY A 31 -1.89 0.95 17.70
CA GLY A 31 -0.44 0.88 17.88
C GLY A 31 0.26 2.18 17.48
N ALA A 32 -0.13 2.76 16.34
CA ALA A 32 0.31 4.07 15.88
C ALA A 32 -0.11 5.18 16.84
N ALA A 33 -1.38 5.18 17.29
CA ALA A 33 -1.91 6.16 18.24
C ALA A 33 -1.29 6.06 19.64
N ARG A 34 -0.96 4.84 20.10
CA ARG A 34 -0.32 4.62 21.41
C ARG A 34 1.15 5.04 21.42
N GLY A 35 1.82 4.99 20.26
CA GLY A 35 3.22 5.36 20.12
C GLY A 35 4.19 4.53 20.97
N GLY A 36 5.49 4.83 20.85
CA GLY A 36 6.55 4.26 21.69
C GLY A 36 7.46 3.27 20.96
N ARG A 37 8.71 3.17 21.45
CA ARG A 37 9.84 2.48 20.78
C ARG A 37 9.59 1.03 20.35
N ARG A 38 8.66 0.33 21.02
CA ARG A 38 8.27 -1.05 20.65
C ARG A 38 7.56 -1.12 19.29
N TRP A 39 6.89 -0.04 18.88
CA TRP A 39 6.13 0.04 17.63
C TRP A 39 6.95 0.58 16.46
N ASP A 40 8.11 1.20 16.71
CA ASP A 40 8.96 1.78 15.66
C ASP A 40 9.34 0.76 14.57
N LYS A 41 9.73 -0.48 14.94
CA LYS A 41 10.15 -1.49 13.96
C LYS A 41 8.96 -2.06 13.18
N PRO A 42 7.87 -2.51 13.83
CA PRO A 42 6.69 -2.99 13.11
C PRO A 42 6.06 -1.93 12.20
N LEU A 43 5.92 -0.68 12.67
CA LEU A 43 5.36 0.40 11.86
C LEU A 43 6.28 0.75 10.68
N ALA A 44 7.61 0.74 10.87
CA ALA A 44 8.55 0.92 9.78
C ALA A 44 8.43 -0.19 8.72
N LEU A 45 8.37 -1.46 9.16
CA LEU A 45 8.15 -2.61 8.26
C LEU A 45 6.86 -2.43 7.44
N TRP A 46 5.76 -2.06 8.09
CA TRP A 46 4.47 -1.85 7.44
C TRP A 46 4.48 -0.68 6.47
N ALA A 47 5.08 0.45 6.83
CA ALA A 47 5.20 1.59 5.93
C ALA A 47 6.01 1.22 4.67
N GLY A 48 7.08 0.43 4.83
CA GLY A 48 7.86 -0.13 3.73
C GLY A 48 7.04 -1.08 2.85
N ALA A 49 6.30 -2.00 3.46
CA ALA A 49 5.43 -2.95 2.76
C ALA A 49 4.25 -2.25 2.05
N GLY A 50 3.70 -1.18 2.66
CA GLY A 50 2.68 -0.34 2.04
C GLY A 50 3.21 0.34 0.77
N LEU A 51 4.41 0.90 0.82
CA LEU A 51 5.06 1.46 -0.37
C LEU A 51 5.35 0.38 -1.43
N ALA A 52 5.84 -0.80 -1.03
CA ALA A 52 6.00 -1.94 -1.94
C ALA A 52 4.68 -2.33 -2.62
N GLY A 53 3.59 -2.35 -1.86
CA GLY A 53 2.23 -2.62 -2.35
C GLY A 53 1.79 -1.61 -3.40
N ALA A 54 2.05 -0.32 -3.21
CA ALA A 54 1.75 0.67 -4.24
C ALA A 54 2.65 0.50 -5.49
N LEU A 55 3.95 0.33 -5.29
CA LEU A 55 4.94 0.22 -6.37
C LEU A 55 4.77 -1.01 -7.25
N VAL A 56 4.31 -2.14 -6.67
CA VAL A 56 4.13 -3.39 -7.43
C VAL A 56 3.19 -3.20 -8.61
N HIS A 57 2.21 -2.31 -8.50
CA HIS A 57 1.26 -2.00 -9.57
C HIS A 57 1.98 -1.39 -10.80
N TYR A 58 2.90 -0.46 -10.57
CA TYR A 58 3.71 0.14 -11.65
C TYR A 58 4.79 -0.80 -12.20
N VAL A 59 5.12 -1.88 -11.49
CA VAL A 59 6.01 -2.94 -11.99
C VAL A 59 5.24 -3.98 -12.80
N MET A 60 3.98 -4.22 -12.46
CA MET A 60 3.15 -5.23 -13.09
C MET A 60 2.50 -4.76 -14.38
N TRP A 61 2.11 -3.48 -14.44
CA TRP A 61 1.38 -2.95 -15.59
C TRP A 61 2.10 -1.79 -16.27
N PRO A 62 1.88 -1.60 -17.59
CA PRO A 62 2.40 -0.46 -18.33
C PRO A 62 1.91 0.87 -17.77
N TRP A 63 2.84 1.78 -17.55
CA TRP A 63 2.56 3.14 -17.10
C TRP A 63 3.26 4.16 -17.99
N ARG A 64 2.72 5.38 -17.97
CA ARG A 64 3.32 6.55 -18.61
C ARG A 64 3.39 7.69 -17.62
N ARG A 65 4.30 8.62 -17.84
CA ARG A 65 4.32 9.87 -17.07
C ARG A 65 3.19 10.78 -17.54
N THR A 66 2.44 11.33 -16.61
CA THR A 66 1.49 12.41 -16.89
C THR A 66 2.24 13.70 -17.23
N ARG A 67 1.50 14.75 -17.62
CA ARG A 67 2.06 16.10 -17.80
C ARG A 67 2.72 16.66 -16.54
N LEU A 68 2.31 16.18 -15.36
CA LEU A 68 2.89 16.57 -14.07
C LEU A 68 4.10 15.70 -13.67
N GLY A 69 4.56 14.80 -14.55
CA GLY A 69 5.71 13.93 -14.32
C GLY A 69 5.43 12.71 -13.43
N VAL A 70 4.23 12.58 -12.86
CA VAL A 70 3.85 11.42 -12.02
C VAL A 70 3.48 10.19 -12.86
N PRO A 71 3.82 8.97 -12.42
CA PRO A 71 3.49 7.76 -13.14
C PRO A 71 1.99 7.48 -13.09
N ALA A 72 1.39 7.14 -14.22
CA ALA A 72 0.00 6.72 -14.32
C ALA A 72 -0.10 5.41 -15.11
N LEU A 73 -0.80 4.42 -14.56
CA LEU A 73 -1.14 3.19 -15.26
C LEU A 73 -2.00 3.52 -16.48
N THR A 74 -1.63 2.92 -17.60
CA THR A 74 -2.36 3.06 -18.89
C THR A 74 -3.28 1.88 -19.16
N THR A 75 -2.98 0.75 -18.53
CA THR A 75 -3.79 -0.47 -18.53
C THR A 75 -3.62 -1.12 -17.17
N ALA A 76 -4.63 -1.85 -16.71
CA ALA A 76 -4.57 -2.68 -15.53
C ALA A 76 -5.59 -3.81 -15.72
N GLU A 77 -5.23 -5.02 -15.32
CA GLU A 77 -6.08 -6.17 -15.52
C GLU A 77 -7.40 -6.01 -14.77
N GLY A 78 -8.52 -6.23 -15.47
CA GLY A 78 -9.86 -6.10 -14.91
C GLY A 78 -10.42 -4.66 -14.79
N LEU A 79 -9.66 -3.63 -15.21
CA LEU A 79 -10.14 -2.24 -15.21
C LEU A 79 -10.46 -1.74 -16.62
N SER A 80 -11.64 -1.14 -16.77
CA SER A 80 -12.01 -0.39 -17.97
C SER A 80 -11.25 0.94 -18.05
N PRO A 81 -11.14 1.56 -19.24
CA PRO A 81 -10.48 2.86 -19.39
C PRO A 81 -11.05 3.97 -18.49
N ALA A 82 -12.36 3.95 -18.21
CA ALA A 82 -13.02 4.90 -17.33
C ALA A 82 -12.67 4.73 -15.84
N GLN A 83 -12.26 3.52 -15.42
CA GLN A 83 -11.86 3.21 -14.05
C GLN A 83 -10.38 3.51 -13.77
N LEU A 84 -9.55 3.67 -14.82
CA LEU A 84 -8.13 3.94 -14.65
C LEU A 84 -7.82 5.28 -13.95
N PRO A 85 -8.50 6.41 -14.25
CA PRO A 85 -8.23 7.67 -13.55
C PRO A 85 -8.46 7.62 -12.03
N PRO A 86 -9.63 7.18 -11.50
CA PRO A 86 -9.81 7.09 -10.06
C PRO A 86 -8.87 6.06 -9.42
N TYR A 87 -8.56 4.96 -10.11
CA TYR A 87 -7.60 3.97 -9.64
C TYR A 87 -6.18 4.53 -9.49
N ASN A 88 -5.71 5.31 -10.48
CA ASN A 88 -4.43 6.02 -10.39
C ASN A 88 -4.42 7.01 -9.21
N GLY A 89 -5.54 7.71 -8.96
CA GLY A 89 -5.69 8.58 -7.80
C GLY A 89 -5.46 7.85 -6.47
N ILE A 90 -6.04 6.65 -6.32
CA ILE A 90 -5.82 5.80 -5.15
C ILE A 90 -4.34 5.38 -5.04
N LEU A 91 -3.72 4.97 -6.14
CA LEU A 91 -2.29 4.59 -6.14
C LEU A 91 -1.37 5.75 -5.78
N TRP A 92 -1.67 6.97 -6.23
CA TRP A 92 -0.91 8.16 -5.86
C TRP A 92 -1.08 8.49 -4.39
N ALA A 93 -2.31 8.51 -3.89
CA ALA A 93 -2.58 8.75 -2.48
C ALA A 93 -1.86 7.72 -1.60
N TRP A 94 -1.94 6.44 -1.95
CA TRP A 94 -1.26 5.36 -1.24
C TRP A 94 0.28 5.49 -1.28
N SER A 95 0.84 5.76 -2.45
CA SER A 95 2.29 5.96 -2.60
C SER A 95 2.76 7.15 -1.77
N ALA A 96 2.03 8.27 -1.84
CA ALA A 96 2.36 9.50 -1.13
C ALA A 96 2.27 9.34 0.38
N THR A 97 1.19 8.76 0.91
CA THR A 97 1.05 8.55 2.36
C THR A 97 2.10 7.58 2.90
N SER A 98 2.40 6.51 2.18
CA SER A 98 3.46 5.56 2.57
C SER A 98 4.84 6.22 2.55
N ALA A 99 5.15 7.01 1.51
CA ALA A 99 6.41 7.74 1.42
C ALA A 99 6.56 8.80 2.53
N LEU A 100 5.48 9.55 2.82
CA LEU A 100 5.46 10.52 3.91
C LEU A 100 5.65 9.86 5.27
N ALA A 101 5.00 8.73 5.54
CA ALA A 101 5.19 7.98 6.77
C ALA A 101 6.67 7.53 6.94
N LEU A 102 7.29 7.02 5.87
CA LEU A 102 8.70 6.65 5.87
C LEU A 102 9.63 7.85 6.10
N ALA A 103 9.31 9.00 5.51
CA ALA A 103 10.13 10.20 5.60
C ALA A 103 10.02 10.91 6.95
N LEU A 104 8.81 10.99 7.50
CA LEU A 104 8.48 11.84 8.64
C LEU A 104 8.36 11.05 9.96
N GLU A 105 7.92 9.79 9.91
CA GLU A 105 7.56 9.04 11.13
C GLU A 105 8.59 7.94 11.48
N VAL A 106 9.31 7.38 10.50
CA VAL A 106 10.23 6.28 10.76
C VAL A 106 11.58 6.78 11.32
N PRO A 107 11.95 6.41 12.56
CA PRO A 107 13.23 6.81 13.14
C PRO A 107 14.40 6.13 12.41
N ARG A 108 15.56 6.79 12.40
CA ARG A 108 16.78 6.30 11.73
C ARG A 108 17.13 4.85 12.11
N GLY A 109 17.00 4.49 13.39
CA GLY A 109 17.28 3.14 13.90
C GLY A 109 16.33 2.04 13.40
N ALA A 110 15.17 2.41 12.84
CA ALA A 110 14.17 1.48 12.31
C ALA A 110 14.16 1.40 10.77
N ARG A 111 14.94 2.23 10.05
CA ARG A 111 14.94 2.28 8.57
C ARG A 111 15.25 0.95 7.89
N ARG A 112 16.09 0.10 8.49
CA ARG A 112 16.34 -1.26 7.96
C ARG A 112 15.08 -2.13 7.90
N TRP A 113 14.13 -1.90 8.80
CA TRP A 113 12.85 -2.60 8.80
C TRP A 113 11.93 -2.05 7.71
N ALA A 114 11.93 -0.75 7.47
CA ALA A 114 11.28 -0.18 6.30
C ALA A 114 11.85 -0.73 4.98
N LEU A 115 13.16 -0.87 4.88
CA LEU A 115 13.79 -1.53 3.73
C LEU A 115 13.37 -3.00 3.62
N ALA A 116 13.35 -3.75 4.72
CA ALA A 116 12.84 -5.12 4.72
C ALA A 116 11.38 -5.21 4.24
N GLY A 117 10.54 -4.26 4.65
CA GLY A 117 9.16 -4.15 4.16
C GLY A 117 9.10 -3.85 2.66
N LEU A 118 9.93 -2.92 2.18
CA LEU A 118 10.02 -2.59 0.77
C LEU A 118 10.47 -3.80 -0.08
N LEU A 119 11.39 -4.60 0.45
CA LEU A 119 11.89 -5.82 -0.18
C LEU A 119 10.85 -6.95 -0.28
N THR A 120 9.65 -6.78 0.27
CA THR A 120 8.52 -7.71 0.01
C THR A 120 7.93 -7.56 -1.40
N MET A 121 8.28 -6.50 -2.13
CA MET A 121 7.75 -6.23 -3.48
C MET A 121 7.86 -7.42 -4.46
N PRO A 122 8.99 -8.17 -4.56
CA PRO A 122 9.07 -9.33 -5.45
C PRO A 122 8.08 -10.44 -5.08
N LEU A 123 7.87 -10.67 -3.77
CA LEU A 123 6.91 -11.65 -3.29
C LEU A 123 5.48 -11.21 -3.62
N LEU A 124 5.16 -9.93 -3.44
CA LEU A 124 3.86 -9.36 -3.83
C LEU A 124 3.63 -9.54 -5.34
N ARG A 125 4.65 -9.29 -6.17
CA ARG A 125 4.56 -9.46 -7.62
C ARG A 125 4.29 -10.92 -8.01
N LEU A 126 5.01 -11.87 -7.41
CA LEU A 126 4.81 -13.29 -7.67
C LEU A 126 3.43 -13.76 -7.24
N SER A 127 3.01 -13.36 -6.03
CA SER A 127 1.68 -13.66 -5.50
C SER A 127 0.58 -13.11 -6.42
N ALA A 128 0.68 -11.85 -6.84
CA ALA A 128 -0.31 -11.23 -7.71
C ALA A 128 -0.40 -11.93 -9.08
N ARG A 129 0.74 -12.24 -9.70
CA ARG A 129 0.78 -13.01 -10.96
C ARG A 129 0.09 -14.35 -10.83
N HIS A 130 0.43 -15.09 -9.78
CA HIS A 130 -0.20 -16.38 -9.50
C HIS A 130 -1.72 -16.26 -9.33
N HIS A 131 -2.19 -15.27 -8.58
CA HIS A 131 -3.63 -15.04 -8.39
C HIS A 131 -4.34 -14.69 -9.69
N PHE A 132 -3.77 -13.84 -10.54
CA PHE A 132 -4.36 -13.53 -11.84
C PHE A 132 -4.39 -14.74 -12.76
N ASP A 133 -3.30 -15.51 -12.82
CA ASP A 133 -3.25 -16.73 -13.62
C ASP A 133 -4.27 -17.76 -13.13
N TRP A 134 -4.40 -17.94 -11.81
CA TRP A 134 -5.41 -18.80 -11.21
C TRP A 134 -6.84 -18.33 -11.51
N ILE A 135 -7.14 -17.03 -11.35
CA ILE A 135 -8.46 -16.48 -11.69
C ILE A 135 -8.80 -16.72 -13.16
N ARG A 136 -7.85 -16.49 -14.08
CA ARG A 136 -8.06 -16.77 -15.51
C ARG A 136 -8.34 -18.24 -15.77
N GLN A 137 -7.60 -19.15 -15.13
CA GLN A 137 -7.83 -20.60 -15.24
C GLN A 137 -9.21 -20.99 -14.71
N GLN A 138 -9.62 -20.46 -13.57
CA GLN A 138 -10.94 -20.71 -13.00
C GLN A 138 -12.06 -20.15 -13.88
N ALA A 139 -11.89 -18.95 -14.44
CA ALA A 139 -12.85 -18.36 -15.38
C ALA A 139 -12.98 -19.16 -16.67
N ALA A 140 -11.89 -19.78 -17.16
CA ALA A 140 -11.92 -20.67 -18.31
C ALA A 140 -12.58 -22.02 -18.01
N THR A 141 -12.44 -22.52 -16.78
CA THR A 141 -12.95 -23.84 -16.37
C THR A 141 -14.45 -23.80 -16.01
N ASP A 142 -14.90 -22.74 -15.33
CA ASP A 142 -16.31 -22.56 -14.96
C ASP A 142 -16.80 -21.14 -15.28
N PRO A 143 -16.97 -20.79 -16.56
CA PRO A 143 -17.40 -19.45 -16.96
C PRO A 143 -18.79 -19.10 -16.43
N ALA A 144 -19.67 -20.09 -16.22
CA ALA A 144 -21.04 -19.87 -15.76
C ALA A 144 -21.09 -19.45 -14.28
N TRP A 145 -20.21 -19.99 -13.43
CA TRP A 145 -20.08 -19.55 -12.04
C TRP A 145 -19.55 -18.12 -11.93
N TRP A 146 -18.48 -17.79 -12.66
CA TRP A 146 -17.90 -16.44 -12.63
C TRP A 146 -18.83 -15.38 -13.23
N ASN A 147 -19.57 -15.71 -14.29
CA ASN A 147 -20.55 -14.80 -14.89
C ASN A 147 -21.79 -14.55 -14.01
N ARG A 148 -22.15 -15.48 -13.10
CA ARG A 148 -23.28 -15.28 -12.17
C ARG A 148 -23.03 -14.14 -11.20
N ALA A 149 -21.79 -13.93 -10.76
CA ALA A 149 -21.42 -12.86 -9.84
C ALA A 149 -21.64 -11.44 -10.41
N PHE A 150 -21.76 -11.30 -11.75
CA PHE A 150 -21.94 -10.02 -12.45
C PHE A 150 -23.34 -9.84 -13.06
N ARG A 151 -24.27 -10.77 -12.82
CA ARG A 151 -25.67 -10.71 -13.32
C ARG A 151 -26.69 -10.30 -12.24
N GLY A 152 -26.22 -9.88 -11.07
CA GLY A 152 -27.04 -9.35 -9.98
C GLY A 152 -27.25 -7.85 -10.08
#